data_AF-A0A3N5KEP2-F1
#
_entry.id   AF-A0A3N5KEP2-F1
#
_cell.length_a   1.000
_cell.length_b   1.000
_cell.length_c   1.000
_cell.angle_alpha   90.00
_cell.angle_beta   90.00
_cell.angle_gamma   90.00
#
_symmetry.space_group_name_H-M   'P 1'
#
loop_
_entity.id
_entity.type
_entity.pdbx_description
1 polymer ?
#
loop_
_entity_poly.entity_id
_entity_poly.type
_entity_poly.pdbx_seq_one_letter_code
_entity_poly.pdbx_strand_id
1 'polypeptide(L)' 'RSRAEFAAKIAIVLEEADETHYWLEMLHASGVFAGDSVHSLMREANELVAIFAASCKTARGERRKAMRDHA' A
#
# COMPACT_ATOMS: atom_id res chain seq x y z
N ARG A 1 -9.17 21.70 2.12
CA ARG A 1 -8.90 20.25 1.92
C ARG A 1 -9.38 19.50 3.17
N SER A 2 -10.21 18.47 3.06
CA SER A 2 -10.81 17.78 4.23
C SER A 2 -10.08 16.49 4.60
N ARG A 3 -10.27 15.99 5.83
CA ARG A 3 -9.75 14.68 6.27
C ARG A 3 -10.32 13.52 5.44
N ALA A 4 -11.58 13.63 5.02
CA ALA A 4 -12.21 12.65 4.15
C ALA A 4 -11.58 12.64 2.74
N GLU A 5 -11.33 13.81 2.18
CA GLU A 5 -10.65 13.95 0.88
C GLU A 5 -9.21 13.40 0.94
N PHE A 6 -8.50 13.62 2.05
CA PHE A 6 -7.18 13.03 2.27
C PHE A 6 -7.25 11.50 2.34
N ALA A 7 -8.20 10.95 3.12
CA ALA A 7 -8.38 9.50 3.24
C ALA A 7 -8.75 8.84 1.91
N ALA A 8 -9.57 9.50 1.09
CA ALA A 8 -9.91 9.02 -0.26
C ALA A 8 -8.68 8.96 -1.17
N LYS A 9 -7.84 10.00 -1.15
CA LYS A 9 -6.59 10.02 -1.94
C LYS A 9 -5.59 8.97 -1.49
N ILE A 10 -5.47 8.71 -0.19
CA ILE A 10 -4.61 7.64 0.32
C ILE A 10 -5.15 6.25 -0.05
N ALA A 11 -6.48 6.08 -0.10
CA ALA A 11 -7.07 4.83 -0.56
C ALA A 11 -6.73 4.55 -2.04
N ILE A 12 -6.80 5.58 -2.91
CA ILE A 12 -6.36 5.47 -4.30
C ILE A 12 -4.88 5.10 -4.37
N VAL A 13 -4.00 5.80 -3.64
CA VAL A 13 -2.56 5.50 -3.64
C VAL A 13 -2.26 4.06 -3.17
N LEU A 14 -3.03 3.55 -2.21
CA LEU A 14 -2.91 2.16 -1.76
C LEU A 14 -3.27 1.16 -2.88
N GLU A 15 -4.37 1.39 -3.59
CA GLU A 15 -4.81 0.56 -4.72
C GLU A 15 -3.76 0.54 -5.83
N GLU A 16 -3.27 1.71 -6.24
CA GLU A 16 -2.24 1.84 -7.28
C GLU A 16 -0.90 1.19 -6.87
N ALA A 17 -0.52 1.26 -5.59
CA ALA A 17 0.69 0.62 -5.08
C ALA A 17 0.56 -0.91 -5.06
N ASP A 18 -0.62 -1.44 -4.70
CA ASP A 18 -0.92 -2.88 -4.69
C ASP A 18 -0.94 -3.44 -6.12
N GLU A 19 -1.58 -2.74 -7.05
CA GLU A 19 -1.55 -3.10 -8.47
C GLU A 19 -0.12 -3.05 -9.04
N THR A 20 0.67 -2.05 -8.67
CA THR A 20 2.09 -1.97 -9.09
C THR A 20 2.87 -3.17 -8.58
N HIS A 21 2.69 -3.57 -7.31
CA HIS A 21 3.31 -4.77 -6.75
C HIS A 21 2.92 -6.02 -7.55
N TYR A 22 1.64 -6.20 -7.84
CA TYR A 22 1.12 -7.30 -8.65
C TYR A 22 1.75 -7.36 -10.05
N TRP A 23 1.90 -6.21 -10.72
CA TRP A 23 2.57 -6.17 -12.02
C TRP A 23 4.05 -6.53 -11.94
N LEU A 24 4.74 -6.16 -10.87
CA LEU A 24 6.13 -6.58 -10.64
C LEU A 24 6.23 -8.09 -10.40
N GLU A 25 5.28 -8.70 -9.68
CA GLU A 25 5.19 -10.16 -9.54
C GLU A 25 4.98 -10.86 -10.90
N MET A 26 4.08 -10.34 -11.73
CA MET A 26 3.83 -10.86 -13.07
C MET A 26 5.07 -10.74 -13.97
N LEU A 27 5.75 -9.59 -13.94
CA LEU A 27 7.00 -9.38 -14.68
C LEU A 27 8.10 -10.34 -14.23
N HIS A 28 8.25 -10.55 -12.91
CA HIS A 28 9.20 -11.52 -12.38
C HIS A 28 8.86 -12.94 -12.83
N ALA A 29 7.59 -13.36 -12.68
CA ALA A 29 7.12 -14.68 -13.07
C ALA A 29 7.24 -14.96 -14.58
N SER A 30 7.14 -13.93 -15.41
CA SER A 30 7.28 -14.05 -16.87
C SER A 30 8.70 -14.35 -17.34
N GLY A 31 9.72 -14.18 -16.49
CA GLY A 31 11.13 -14.36 -16.85
C GLY A 31 11.66 -13.31 -17.83
N VAL A 32 10.88 -12.27 -18.15
CA VAL A 32 11.27 -11.19 -19.07
C VAL A 32 12.43 -10.35 -18.53
N PHE A 33 12.51 -10.20 -17.20
CA PHE A 33 13.60 -9.51 -16.53
C PHE A 33 14.44 -10.50 -15.73
N ALA A 34 15.64 -10.79 -16.23
CA ALA A 34 16.66 -11.56 -15.53
C ALA A 34 17.51 -10.63 -14.66
N GLY A 35 17.18 -10.49 -13.38
CA GLY A 35 18.03 -9.77 -12.43
C GLY A 35 17.40 -9.53 -11.06
N ASP A 36 18.28 -9.33 -10.07
CA ASP A 36 17.92 -9.00 -8.68
C ASP A 36 17.17 -7.66 -8.53
N SER A 37 17.14 -6.84 -9.59
CA SER A 37 16.49 -5.53 -9.59
C SER A 37 14.98 -5.62 -9.42
N VAL A 38 14.31 -6.57 -10.08
CA VAL A 38 12.84 -6.73 -9.93
C VAL A 38 12.48 -7.14 -8.50
N HIS A 39 13.28 -8.01 -7.87
CA HIS A 39 13.07 -8.40 -6.49
C HIS A 39 13.20 -7.21 -5.52
N SER A 40 14.18 -6.31 -5.74
CA SER A 40 14.30 -5.09 -4.93
C SER A 40 13.10 -4.16 -5.09
N LEU A 41 12.57 -4.01 -6.30
CA LEU A 41 11.37 -3.20 -6.58
C LEU A 41 10.11 -3.81 -5.98
N MET A 42 9.94 -5.14 -6.05
CA MET A 42 8.82 -5.83 -5.40
C MET A 42 8.83 -5.58 -3.89
N ARG A 43 10.01 -5.69 -3.25
CA ARG A 43 10.14 -5.42 -1.82
C ARG A 43 9.74 -3.98 -1.47
N GLU A 44 10.24 -3.00 -2.22
CA GLU A 44 9.90 -1.58 -2.01
C GLU A 44 8.40 -1.33 -2.23
N ALA A 45 7.80 -1.90 -3.28
CA ALA A 45 6.37 -1.79 -3.54
C ALA A 45 5.54 -2.36 -2.37
N ASN A 46 5.92 -3.52 -1.83
CA ASN A 46 5.26 -4.10 -0.66
C ASN A 46 5.40 -3.23 0.61
N GLU A 47 6.57 -2.61 0.81
CA GLU A 47 6.78 -1.65 1.91
C GLU A 47 5.85 -0.42 1.77
N LEU A 48 5.69 0.09 0.53
CA LEU A 48 4.78 1.19 0.24
C LEU A 48 3.31 0.80 0.47
N VAL A 49 2.89 -0.39 0.04
CA VAL A 49 1.55 -0.94 0.33
C VAL A 49 1.30 -0.96 1.85
N ALA A 50 2.26 -1.46 2.63
CA ALA A 50 2.14 -1.49 4.09
C ALA A 50 2.01 -0.08 4.71
N ILE A 51 2.81 0.87 4.23
CA ILE A 51 2.76 2.27 4.68
C ILE A 51 1.41 2.91 4.34
N PHE A 52 0.91 2.74 3.12
CA PHE A 52 -0.36 3.34 2.70
C PHE A 52 -1.57 2.68 3.34
N ALA A 53 -1.52 1.37 3.60
CA ALA A 53 -2.54 0.67 4.38
C ALA A 53 -2.61 1.21 5.82
N ALA A 54 -1.47 1.38 6.49
CA ALA A 54 -1.41 1.97 7.82
C ALA A 54 -1.87 3.45 7.83
N SER A 55 -1.51 4.19 6.79
CA SER A 55 -1.93 5.59 6.59
C SER A 55 -3.44 5.70 6.39
N CYS A 56 -4.04 4.80 5.60
CA CYS A 56 -5.48 4.76 5.34
C CYS A 56 -6.27 4.51 6.63
N LYS A 57 -5.88 3.49 7.42
CA LYS A 57 -6.47 3.19 8.74
C LYS A 57 -6.38 4.40 9.69
N THR A 58 -5.24 5.09 9.68
CA THR A 58 -5.02 6.28 10.50
C THR A 58 -5.86 7.48 10.02
N ALA A 59 -5.98 7.69 8.71
CA ALA A 59 -6.76 8.75 8.08
C ALA A 59 -8.28 8.56 8.27
N ARG A 60 -8.75 7.32 8.34
CA ARG A 60 -10.15 6.98 8.68
C ARG A 60 -10.45 7.04 10.17
N GLY A 61 -9.42 6.99 11.01
CA GLY A 61 -9.56 7.11 12.47
C GLY A 61 -9.90 5.77 13.15
N GLU A 62 -9.80 4.67 12.43
CA GLU A 62 -10.07 3.31 12.90
C GLU A 62 -9.16 2.95 14.09
N ARG A 63 -7.91 3.44 14.09
CA ARG A 63 -6.96 3.24 15.20
C ARG A 63 -7.40 3.89 16.51
N ARG A 64 -8.14 5.01 16.46
CA ARG A 64 -8.74 5.67 17.64
C ARG A 64 -10.06 5.02 18.07
N LYS A 65 -10.73 4.29 17.18
CA LYS A 65 -11.94 3.54 17.50
C LYS A 65 -11.59 2.25 18.23
N ALA A 66 -10.64 1.47 17.69
CA ALA A 66 -10.14 0.24 18.31
C ALA A 66 -9.61 0.44 19.74
N MET A 67 -8.92 1.55 20.03
CA MET A 67 -8.42 1.87 21.39
C MET A 67 -9.54 2.26 22.37
N ARG A 68 -10.68 2.77 21.90
CA ARG A 68 -11.84 3.07 22.76
C ARG A 68 -12.69 1.84 23.04
N ASP A 69 -12.76 0.92 22.07
CA ASP A 69 -13.56 -0.30 22.20
C ASP A 69 -12.91 -1.36 23.13
N HIS A 70 -11.63 -1.18 23.48
CA HIS A 70 -10.87 -2.07 24.40
C HIS A 70 -10.61 -1.45 25.79
N ALA A 71 -11.20 -0.29 26.09
CA ALA A 71 -11.07 0.41 27.39
C ALA A 71 -12.42 0.39 28.12
#